data_AF-A0A1H9U3X2-F1
#
_entry.id   AF-A0A1H9U3X2-F1
#
_cell.length_a   1.000
_cell.length_b   1.000
_cell.length_c   1.000
_cell.angle_alpha   90.00
_cell.angle_beta   90.00
_cell.angle_gamma   90.00
#
_symmetry.space_group_name_H-M   'P 1'
#
loop_
_entity.id
_entity.type
_entity.pdbx_description
1 polymer ?
#
loop_
_entity_poly.entity_id
_entity_poly.type
_entity_poly.pdbx_seq_one_letter_code
_entity_poly.pdbx_strand_id
1 'polypeptide(L)' 'MTYLIIAVAVLALAEIITLTLFGKRARKKEEVVKPNYSGWEASAIAYNRAHGLPDDAI' A
#
# COMPACT_ATOMS: atom_id res chain seq x y z
N MET A 1 -11.57 -36.21 -22.35
CA MET A 1 -12.19 -35.59 -21.16
C MET A 1 -11.14 -35.16 -20.13
N THR A 2 -10.31 -36.07 -19.63
CA THR A 2 -9.25 -35.77 -18.64
C THR A 2 -8.26 -34.67 -19.08
N TYR A 3 -7.75 -34.74 -20.31
CA TYR A 3 -6.82 -33.73 -20.83
C TYR A 3 -7.41 -32.32 -20.94
N LEU A 4 -8.71 -32.21 -21.25
CA LEU A 4 -9.40 -30.92 -21.30
C LEU A 4 -9.55 -30.32 -19.90
N ILE A 5 -9.87 -31.15 -18.90
CA ILE A 5 -9.98 -30.73 -17.51
C ILE A 5 -8.61 -30.25 -16.98
N ILE A 6 -7.54 -30.98 -17.30
CA ILE A 6 -6.17 -30.59 -16.92
C ILE A 6 -5.77 -29.26 -17.58
N ALA A 7 -6.06 -29.08 -18.87
CA ALA A 7 -5.75 -27.84 -19.58
C ALA A 7 -6.47 -26.63 -18.96
N VAL A 8 -7.76 -26.77 -18.65
CA VAL A 8 -8.56 -25.72 -17.99
C VAL A 8 -8.04 -25.43 -16.59
N ALA A 9 -7.67 -26.45 -15.82
CA ALA A 9 -7.12 -26.28 -14.47
C ALA A 9 -5.78 -25.53 -14.47
N VAL A 10 -4.89 -25.84 -15.43
CA VAL A 10 -3.60 -25.15 -15.59
C VAL A 10 -3.81 -23.69 -15.98
N LEU A 11 -4.75 -23.41 -16.89
CA LEU A 11 -5.07 -22.04 -17.32
C LEU A 11 -5.58 -21.20 -16.15
N ALA A 12 -6.51 -21.73 -15.35
CA ALA A 12 -7.05 -21.05 -14.18
C ALA A 12 -5.98 -20.74 -13.13
N LEU A 13 -5.06 -21.69 -12.88
CA LEU A 13 -3.93 -21.47 -11.97
C LEU A 13 -2.99 -20.36 -12.47
N ALA A 14 -2.70 -20.33 -13.77
CA ALA A 14 -1.87 -19.29 -14.37
C ALA A 14 -2.50 -17.90 -14.23
N GLU A 15 -3.82 -17.78 -14.43
CA GLU A 15 -4.54 -16.52 -14.21
C GLU A 15 -4.50 -16.06 -12.75
N ILE A 16 -4.76 -16.95 -11.79
CA ILE A 16 -4.72 -16.62 -10.35
C ILE A 16 -3.31 -16.15 -9.95
N ILE A 17 -2.27 -16.85 -10.39
CA ILE A 17 -0.88 -16.47 -10.12
C ILE A 17 -0.56 -15.11 -10.75
N THR A 18 -1.00 -14.88 -11.99
CA THR A 18 -0.79 -13.60 -12.69
C THR A 18 -1.50 -12.47 -11.96
N LEU A 19 -2.78 -12.62 -11.61
CA LEU A 19 -3.57 -11.61 -10.89
C LEU A 19 -3.00 -11.32 -9.49
N THR A 20 -2.54 -12.34 -8.76
CA THR A 20 -1.95 -12.14 -7.43
C THR A 20 -0.59 -11.45 -7.50
N LEU A 21 0.24 -11.77 -8.49
CA LEU A 21 1.52 -11.09 -8.73
C LEU A 21 1.33 -9.66 -9.23
N PHE A 22 0.44 -9.43 -10.19
CA PHE A 22 0.11 -8.09 -10.69
C PHE A 22 -0.61 -7.25 -9.64
N GLY A 23 -1.51 -7.83 -8.85
CA GLY A 23 -2.16 -7.17 -7.73
C GLY A 23 -1.15 -6.76 -6.65
N LYS A 24 -0.16 -7.60 -6.33
CA LYS A 24 0.95 -7.23 -5.44
C LYS A 24 1.86 -6.14 -6.04
N ARG A 25 2.06 -6.13 -7.37
CA ARG A 25 2.81 -5.06 -8.05
C ARG A 25 2.03 -3.75 -8.12
N ALA A 26 0.71 -3.79 -8.27
CA ALA A 26 -0.16 -2.62 -8.21
C ALA A 26 -0.19 -2.03 -6.80
N ARG A 27 -0.23 -2.88 -5.76
CA ARG A 27 -0.17 -2.44 -4.35
C ARG A 27 1.18 -1.83 -3.94
N LYS A 28 2.25 -2.02 -4.73
CA LYS A 28 3.54 -1.36 -4.52
C LYS A 28 3.64 0.02 -5.19
N LYS A 29 2.63 0.43 -5.97
CA LYS A 29 2.60 1.76 -6.62
C LYS A 29 1.81 2.82 -5.86
N GLU A 30 1.02 2.42 -4.86
CA GLU A 30 0.81 3.33 -3.72
C GLU A 30 2.11 3.34 -2.93
N GLU A 31 3.09 4.09 -3.42
CA GLU A 31 3.96 4.81 -2.51
C GLU A 31 3.01 5.58 -1.60
N VAL A 32 2.72 4.99 -0.44
CA VAL A 32 2.42 5.77 0.74
C VAL A 32 3.62 6.70 0.84
N VAL A 33 3.46 7.91 0.31
CA VAL A 33 4.35 9.04 0.54
C VAL A 33 4.30 9.19 2.05
N LYS A 34 5.17 8.46 2.73
CA LYS A 34 5.34 8.53 4.16
C LYS A 34 5.71 10.00 4.35
N PRO A 35 4.86 10.81 5.00
CA PRO A 35 5.27 12.17 5.30
C PRO A 35 6.62 12.05 5.99
N ASN A 36 7.58 12.88 5.57
CA ASN A 36 8.96 12.86 6.08
C ASN A 36 9.04 13.29 7.56
N TYR A 37 7.88 13.40 8.22
CA TYR A 37 7.67 13.68 9.61
C TYR A 37 7.15 12.41 10.28
N SER A 38 7.79 12.03 11.39
CA SER A 38 7.24 11.06 12.31
C SER A 38 5.80 11.50 12.70
N GLY A 39 4.88 10.55 12.86
CA GLY A 39 3.48 10.90 13.22
C GLY A 39 3.37 11.75 14.49
N TRP A 40 4.38 11.66 15.35
CA TRP A 40 4.60 12.53 16.50
C TRP A 40 4.84 14.00 16.10
N GLU A 41 5.77 14.28 15.18
CA GLU A 41 6.08 15.65 14.75
C GLU A 41 4.88 16.32 14.08
N ALA A 42 4.14 15.60 13.25
CA ALA A 42 2.92 16.14 12.64
C ALA A 42 1.85 16.50 13.70
N SER A 43 1.75 15.69 14.76
CA SER A 43 0.82 15.94 15.87
C SER A 43 1.27 17.12 16.74
N ALA A 44 2.58 17.24 17.00
CA ALA A 44 3.17 18.34 17.75
C ALA A 44 3.01 19.69 17.03
N ILE A 45 3.29 19.74 15.72
CA ILE A 45 3.08 20.95 14.90
C ILE A 45 1.59 21.36 14.90
N ALA A 46 0.67 20.40 14.77
CA ALA A 46 -0.76 20.68 14.80
C ALA A 46 -1.22 21.25 16.15
N TYR A 47 -0.71 20.70 17.25
CA TYR A 47 -0.96 21.20 18.60
C TYR A 47 -0.41 22.63 18.76
N ASN A 48 0.84 22.87 18.34
CA ASN A 48 1.47 24.18 18.44
C ASN A 48 0.67 25.24 17.69
N ARG A 49 0.26 24.97 16.44
CA ARG A 49 -0.60 25.87 15.67
C ARG A 49 -1.96 26.11 16.34
N ALA A 50 -2.58 25.09 16.93
CA ALA A 50 -3.85 25.23 17.64
C ALA A 50 -3.74 26.15 18.87
N HIS A 51 -2.55 26.21 19.47
CA HIS A 51 -2.26 27.02 20.66
C HIS A 51 -1.45 28.30 20.36
N GLY A 52 -1.22 28.62 19.09
CA GLY A 52 -0.46 29.81 18.68
C GLY A 52 1.03 29.77 19.02
N LEU A 53 1.57 28.57 19.25
CA LEU A 53 2.99 28.32 19.50
C LEU A 53 3.75 28.15 18.17
N PRO A 54 5.05 28.47 18.14
CA PRO A 54 5.92 28.15 17.00
C PRO A 54 5.93 26.66 16.65
N ASP A 55 6.07 26.32 15.37
CA ASP A 55 6.02 24.92 14.91
C ASP A 55 7.18 24.05 15.48
N ASP A 56 8.28 24.68 15.89
CA ASP A 56 9.46 24.07 16.51
C ASP A 56 9.44 24.08 18.05
N ALA A 57 8.35 24.53 18.67
CA ALA A 57 8.15 24.45 20.11
C ALA A 57 7.87 22.99 20.53
N ILE A 58 8.93 22.18 20.65
CA ILE A 58 8.89 20.82 21.20
C ILE A 58 9.20 20.87 22.69
#